data_AF-A0A7L3MC13-F1
#
_entry.id   AF-A0A7L3MC13-F1
#
_cell.length_a   1.000
_cell.length_b   1.000
_cell.length_c   1.000
_cell.angle_alpha   90.00
_cell.angle_beta   90.00
_cell.angle_gamma   90.00
#
_symmetry.space_group_name_H-M   'P 1'
#
loop_
_entity.id
_entity.type
_entity.pdbx_description
1 polymer ?
#
loop_
_entity_poly.entity_id
_entity_poly.type
_entity_poly.pdbx_seq_one_letter_code
_entity_poly.pdbx_strand_id
1 'polypeptide(L)'
;RGYLIAAPSVFRSGVEEAISVTIFNSVKETTVQIQLVVKGETVSRGHGTVLDKGTIKLKVPSGLRGQAHLKVWGNRHLAEEGYIFHNYTTVTIDSKGSSVFIQTDKPVYKPKQKVLINLFMVTSDLRPVNDRVK
;
A
#
# COMPACT_ATOMS: atom_id res chain seq x y z
N ARG A 1 9.97 -24.85 -11.37
CA ARG A 1 10.21 -23.89 -10.26
C ARG A 1 9.34 -22.69 -10.52
N GLY A 2 8.78 -22.06 -9.49
CA GLY A 2 7.82 -20.99 -9.69
C GLY A 2 7.80 -20.05 -8.50
N TYR A 3 7.11 -18.93 -8.65
CA TYR A 3 6.91 -17.96 -7.61
C TYR A 3 5.49 -17.43 -7.67
N LEU A 4 5.00 -16.95 -6.53
CA LEU A 4 3.71 -16.27 -6.40
C LEU A 4 3.93 -14.96 -5.66
N ILE A 5 3.37 -13.88 -6.22
CA ILE A 5 3.36 -12.56 -5.59
C ILE A 5 1.91 -12.16 -5.43
N ALA A 6 1.51 -11.84 -4.19
CA ALA A 6 0.20 -11.30 -3.89
C ALA A 6 0.36 -9.90 -3.32
N ALA A 7 -0.33 -8.94 -3.94
CA ALA A 7 -0.34 -7.54 -3.55
C ALA A 7 -1.76 -6.98 -3.66
N PRO A 8 -2.10 -5.92 -2.91
CA PRO A 8 -3.36 -5.19 -3.10
C PRO A 8 -3.50 -4.68 -4.54
N SER A 9 -4.70 -4.73 -5.11
CA SER A 9 -5.00 -4.06 -6.38
C SER A 9 -5.11 -2.55 -6.23
N VAL A 10 -5.40 -2.09 -5.01
CA VAL A 10 -5.50 -0.69 -4.61
C VAL A 10 -4.55 -0.41 -3.46
N PHE A 11 -3.61 0.51 -3.66
CA PHE A 11 -2.68 1.03 -2.67
C PHE A 11 -3.20 2.36 -2.13
N ARG A 12 -3.11 2.60 -0.82
CA ARG A 12 -3.56 3.88 -0.23
C ARG A 12 -2.38 4.82 -0.02
N SER A 13 -2.55 6.07 -0.44
CA SER A 13 -1.56 7.11 -0.23
C SER A 13 -1.30 7.34 1.27
N GLY A 14 -0.02 7.42 1.66
CA GLY A 14 0.39 7.58 3.05
C GLY A 14 0.39 6.28 3.89
N VAL A 15 -0.07 5.16 3.33
CA VAL A 15 -0.19 3.88 4.03
C VAL A 15 0.98 2.96 3.68
N GLU A 16 1.39 2.15 4.66
CA GLU A 16 2.33 1.04 4.46
C GLU A 16 1.55 -0.22 4.11
N GLU A 17 1.79 -0.76 2.92
CA GLU A 17 1.13 -1.95 2.40
C GLU A 17 2.07 -3.15 2.46
N ALA A 18 1.51 -4.35 2.62
CA ALA A 18 2.24 -5.61 2.70
C ALA A 18 2.11 -6.42 1.41
N ILE A 19 3.24 -6.82 0.83
CA ILE A 19 3.28 -7.64 -0.38
C ILE A 19 3.84 -9.01 -0.03
N SER A 20 3.04 -10.05 -0.30
CA SER A 20 3.42 -11.43 0.02
C SER A 20 4.15 -12.05 -1.15
N VAL A 21 5.26 -12.72 -0.86
CA VAL A 21 6.11 -13.41 -1.83
C VAL A 21 6.22 -14.87 -1.41
N THR A 22 6.04 -15.78 -2.36
CA THR A 22 6.26 -17.21 -2.17
C THR A 22 7.14 -17.72 -3.30
N ILE A 23 8.21 -18.44 -2.97
CA ILE A 23 9.12 -19.08 -3.91
C ILE A 23 8.97 -20.59 -3.71
N PHE A 24 8.50 -21.30 -4.73
CA PHE A 24 8.20 -22.72 -4.62
C PHE A 24 9.46 -23.56 -4.76
N ASN A 25 9.66 -24.49 -3.81
CA ASN A 25 10.80 -25.41 -3.75
C ASN A 25 12.13 -24.65 -3.71
N SER A 26 12.22 -23.67 -2.82
CA SER A 26 13.42 -22.86 -2.66
C SER A 26 14.51 -23.64 -1.94
N VAL A 27 15.75 -23.47 -2.38
CA VAL A 27 16.93 -24.12 -1.78
C VAL A 27 17.88 -23.08 -1.17
N LYS A 28 17.75 -21.82 -1.60
CA LYS A 28 18.57 -20.68 -1.16
C LYS A 28 17.70 -19.44 -1.02
N GLU A 29 18.06 -18.58 -0.08
CA GLU A 29 17.40 -17.29 0.08
C GLU A 29 17.52 -16.46 -1.21
N THR A 30 16.44 -15.74 -1.54
CA THR A 30 16.38 -14.85 -2.69
C THR A 30 16.16 -13.43 -2.20
N THR A 31 16.98 -12.50 -2.67
CA THR A 31 16.79 -11.07 -2.40
C THR A 31 15.74 -10.54 -3.36
N VAL A 32 14.60 -10.13 -2.82
CA VAL A 32 13.48 -9.61 -3.58
C VAL A 32 13.39 -8.10 -3.41
N GLN A 33 13.18 -7.42 -4.51
CA GLN A 33 13.10 -5.97 -4.62
C GLN A 33 11.77 -5.59 -5.25
N ILE A 34 11.15 -4.55 -4.71
CA ILE A 34 9.84 -4.04 -5.11
C ILE A 34 9.95 -2.54 -5.36
N GLN A 35 9.34 -2.08 -6.46
CA GLN A 35 9.22 -0.68 -6.78
C GLN A 35 7.78 -0.32 -7.13
N LEU A 36 7.31 0.80 -6.60
CA LEU A 36 6.10 1.47 -7.08
C LEU A 36 6.52 2.61 -8.01
N VAL A 37 6.02 2.58 -9.24
CA VAL A 37 6.35 3.55 -10.29
C VAL A 37 5.10 4.30 -10.73
N VAL A 38 5.12 5.62 -10.63
CA VAL A 38 4.04 6.51 -11.05
C VAL A 38 4.56 7.41 -12.16
N LYS A 39 3.90 7.44 -13.32
CA LYS A 39 4.32 8.27 -14.48
C LYS A 39 5.80 8.10 -14.88
N GLY A 40 6.34 6.88 -14.73
CA GLY A 40 7.73 6.57 -15.05
C GLY A 40 8.73 6.82 -13.90
N GLU A 41 8.32 7.50 -12.83
CA GLU A 41 9.16 7.79 -11.68
C GLU A 41 8.96 6.77 -10.55
N THR A 42 10.05 6.31 -9.93
CA THR A 42 9.96 5.43 -8.77
C THR A 42 9.63 6.25 -7.54
N VAL A 43 8.43 6.07 -6.99
CA VAL A 43 7.92 6.81 -5.83
C VAL A 43 8.09 6.05 -4.51
N SER A 44 8.26 4.73 -4.57
CA SER A 44 8.50 3.90 -3.39
C SER A 44 9.32 2.67 -3.72
N ARG A 45 10.10 2.20 -2.74
CA ARG A 45 10.94 1.00 -2.84
C ARG A 45 10.80 0.17 -1.57
N GLY A 46 10.80 -1.15 -1.73
CA GLY A 46 10.82 -2.12 -0.63
C GLY A 46 11.72 -3.29 -1.01
N HIS A 47 12.34 -3.94 -0.04
CA HIS A 47 13.16 -5.12 -0.29
C HIS A 47 13.17 -6.05 0.91
N GLY A 48 13.55 -7.30 0.68
CA GLY A 48 13.75 -8.30 1.73
C GLY A 48 14.27 -9.62 1.16
N THR A 49 14.82 -10.46 2.02
CA THR A 49 15.21 -11.83 1.67
C THR A 49 14.05 -12.80 1.92
N VAL A 50 13.86 -13.74 1.00
CA VAL A 50 12.78 -14.73 1.05
C VAL A 50 13.36 -16.10 0.70
N LEU A 51 13.22 -17.07 1.61
CA LEU A 51 13.51 -18.47 1.32
C LEU A 51 12.30 -19.11 0.64
N ASP A 52 11.27 -19.47 1.41
CA ASP A 52 10.03 -20.06 0.88
C ASP A 52 8.88 -19.05 0.83
N LYS A 53 8.62 -18.34 1.94
CA LYS A 53 7.55 -17.35 2.08
C LYS A 53 8.06 -16.15 2.83
N GLY A 54 7.62 -14.96 2.43
CA GLY A 54 7.98 -13.73 3.10
C GLY A 54 7.03 -12.60 2.74
N THR A 55 7.13 -11.51 3.49
CA THR A 55 6.34 -10.30 3.27
C THR A 55 7.27 -9.11 3.19
N ILE A 56 7.10 -8.28 2.17
CA ILE A 56 7.87 -7.07 1.97
C ILE A 56 6.91 -5.89 2.11
N LYS A 57 7.26 -4.97 3.00
CA LYS A 57 6.49 -3.75 3.24
C LYS A 57 6.86 -2.68 2.23
N LEU A 58 5.87 -1.93 1.77
CA LEU A 58 6.02 -0.84 0.82
C LEU A 58 5.17 0.35 1.27
N LYS A 59 5.83 1.44 1.65
CA LYS A 59 5.15 2.67 2.08
C LYS A 59 4.87 3.57 0.89
N VAL A 60 3.61 3.90 0.65
CA VAL A 60 3.20 4.79 -0.43
C VAL A 60 3.31 6.24 0.06
N PRO A 61 4.00 7.14 -0.65
CA PRO A 61 4.02 8.55 -0.30
C PRO A 61 2.61 9.17 -0.24
N SER A 62 2.42 10.14 0.65
CA SER A 62 1.20 10.94 0.76
C SER A 62 1.02 11.84 -0.46
N GLY A 63 -0.23 12.09 -0.88
CA GLY A 63 -0.56 12.99 -1.99
C GLY A 63 -0.51 12.34 -3.39
N LEU A 64 -0.30 11.03 -3.47
CA LEU A 64 -0.34 10.28 -4.74
C LEU A 64 -1.75 9.77 -5.05
N ARG A 65 -2.08 9.69 -6.34
CA ARG A 65 -3.34 9.11 -6.84
C ARG A 65 -3.22 8.65 -8.29
N GLY A 66 -4.08 7.71 -8.70
CA GLY A 66 -4.19 7.25 -10.07
C GLY A 66 -3.45 5.94 -10.32
N GLN A 67 -3.14 5.63 -11.59
CA GLN A 67 -2.50 4.36 -11.96
C GLN A 67 -0.99 4.37 -11.67
N ALA A 68 -0.48 3.22 -11.23
CA ALA A 68 0.92 2.96 -10.96
C ALA A 68 1.33 1.57 -11.46
N HIS A 69 2.63 1.36 -11.64
CA HIS A 69 3.19 0.05 -11.93
C HIS A 69 3.90 -0.47 -10.69
N LEU A 70 3.49 -1.64 -10.21
CA LEU A 70 4.20 -2.40 -9.19
C LEU A 70 5.17 -3.35 -9.89
N LYS A 71 6.48 -3.07 -9.78
CA LYS A 71 7.54 -3.89 -10.34
C LYS A 71 8.18 -4.73 -9.24
N VAL A 72 8.38 -6.02 -9.48
CA VAL A 72 8.99 -6.93 -8.52
C VAL A 72 10.01 -7.82 -9.21
N TRP A 73 11.16 -8.02 -8.59
CA TRP A 73 12.16 -8.97 -9.06
C TRP A 73 12.92 -9.62 -7.91
N GLY A 74 13.34 -10.85 -8.13
CA GLY A 74 14.29 -11.58 -7.28
C GLY A 74 15.63 -11.68 -7.99
N ASN A 75 16.71 -11.38 -7.28
CA ASN A 75 18.11 -11.49 -7.74
C ASN A 75 18.34 -10.94 -9.16
N ARG A 76 18.47 -9.62 -9.29
CA ARG A 76 18.57 -8.93 -10.60
C ARG A 76 19.87 -9.24 -11.35
N HIS A 77 20.93 -9.60 -10.62
CA HIS A 77 22.24 -9.89 -11.18
C HIS A 77 22.51 -11.40 -11.13
N LEU A 78 22.95 -11.97 -12.25
CA LEU A 78 23.29 -13.39 -12.41
C LEU A 78 24.39 -13.89 -11.46
N ALA A 79 25.09 -12.98 -10.77
CA ALA A 79 26.10 -13.29 -9.75
C ALA A 79 25.49 -13.62 -8.37
N GLU A 80 24.19 -13.40 -8.17
CA GLU A 80 23.50 -13.65 -6.90
C GLU A 80 22.89 -15.06 -6.87
N GLU A 81 23.25 -15.86 -5.87
CA GLU A 81 22.65 -17.16 -5.64
C GLU A 81 21.17 -17.03 -5.21
N GLY A 82 20.28 -17.87 -5.75
CA GLY A 82 18.84 -17.85 -5.44
C GLY A 82 17.95 -17.90 -6.68
N TYR A 83 16.68 -17.55 -6.54
CA TYR A 83 15.69 -17.65 -7.63
C TYR A 83 15.57 -16.32 -8.41
N ILE A 84 15.82 -16.36 -9.72
CA ILE A 84 15.77 -15.17 -10.59
C ILE A 84 14.38 -15.05 -11.21
N PHE A 85 13.74 -13.89 -11.03
CA PHE A 85 12.48 -13.56 -11.68
C PHE A 85 12.28 -12.05 -11.80
N HIS A 86 11.44 -11.62 -12.74
CA HIS A 86 11.03 -10.23 -12.89
C HIS A 86 9.60 -10.17 -13.43
N ASN A 87 8.75 -9.36 -12.80
CA ASN A 87 7.38 -9.16 -13.22
C ASN A 87 6.89 -7.75 -12.87
N TYR A 88 5.80 -7.32 -13.49
CA TYR A 88 5.11 -6.10 -13.12
C TYR A 88 3.61 -6.23 -13.33
N THR A 89 2.86 -5.44 -12.58
CA THR A 89 1.41 -5.30 -12.78
C THR A 89 0.98 -3.85 -12.57
N THR A 90 -0.17 -3.49 -13.14
CA THR A 90 -0.79 -2.18 -12.94
C THR A 90 -1.65 -2.22 -11.69
N VAL A 91 -1.49 -1.21 -10.84
CA VAL A 91 -2.24 -1.04 -9.58
C VAL A 91 -2.79 0.38 -9.49
N THR A 92 -3.88 0.55 -8.73
CA THR A 92 -4.45 1.88 -8.50
C THR A 92 -3.97 2.44 -7.16
N ILE A 93 -3.60 3.71 -7.12
CA ILE A 93 -3.33 4.46 -5.90
C ILE A 93 -4.56 5.32 -5.59
N ASP A 94 -5.18 5.07 -4.43
CA ASP A 94 -6.25 5.91 -3.89
C ASP A 94 -5.65 7.01 -2.99
N SER A 95 -6.11 8.25 -3.20
CA SER A 95 -5.76 9.39 -2.34
C SER A 95 -6.37 9.30 -0.94
N LYS A 96 -7.40 8.46 -0.72
CA LYS A 96 -8.08 8.31 0.58
C LYS A 96 -7.31 7.41 1.54
N GLY A 97 -6.24 7.94 2.13
CA GLY A 97 -5.58 7.30 3.30
C GLY A 97 -6.43 7.36 4.57
N SER A 98 -7.38 8.29 4.64
CA SER A 98 -8.32 8.50 5.74
C SER A 98 -9.73 8.84 5.22
N SER A 99 -10.73 8.70 6.09
CA SER A 99 -12.13 9.03 5.86
C SER A 99 -12.65 9.93 6.96
N VAL A 100 -13.59 10.83 6.62
CA VAL A 100 -14.27 11.72 7.57
C VAL A 100 -15.73 11.33 7.66
N PHE A 101 -16.21 11.08 8.87
CA PHE A 101 -17.60 10.83 9.19
C PHE A 101 -18.17 12.03 9.94
N ILE A 102 -19.34 12.49 9.50
CA ILE A 102 -20.06 13.60 10.11
C ILE A 102 -21.29 13.03 10.80
N GLN A 103 -21.43 13.32 12.09
CA GLN A 103 -22.62 12.99 12.86
C GLN A 103 -23.25 14.28 13.36
N THR A 104 -24.52 14.46 13.07
CA THR A 104 -25.33 15.55 13.61
C THR A 104 -26.16 15.06 14.79
N ASP A 105 -26.52 15.94 15.72
CA ASP A 105 -27.37 15.57 16.86
C ASP A 105 -28.79 15.18 16.44
N LYS A 106 -29.27 15.73 15.32
CA LYS A 106 -30.57 15.41 14.71
C LYS A 106 -30.50 15.36 13.18
N PRO A 107 -31.43 14.65 12.52
CA PRO A 107 -31.53 14.65 11.07
C PRO A 107 -32.26 15.88 10.48
N VAL A 108 -33.11 16.57 11.27
CA VAL A 108 -33.92 17.72 10.82
C VAL A 108 -33.96 18.81 11.90
N TYR A 109 -33.96 20.10 11.48
CA TYR A 109 -33.92 21.26 12.37
C TYR A 109 -35.02 22.27 12.07
N LYS A 110 -35.51 22.96 13.11
CA LYS A 110 -36.38 24.13 12.96
C LYS A 110 -35.55 25.41 12.75
N PRO A 111 -36.14 26.49 12.20
CA PRO A 111 -35.47 27.78 12.13
C PRO A 111 -34.94 28.22 13.50
N LYS A 112 -33.72 28.78 13.52
CA LYS A 112 -33.00 29.23 14.73
C LYS A 112 -32.56 28.14 15.72
N GLN A 113 -32.73 26.86 15.38
CA GLN A 113 -32.22 25.78 16.22
C GLN A 113 -30.70 25.63 16.07
N LYS A 114 -29.98 25.55 17.19
CA LYS A 114 -28.54 25.27 17.20
C LYS A 114 -28.29 23.82 16.77
N VAL A 115 -27.37 23.64 15.81
CA VAL A 115 -26.91 22.33 15.32
C VAL A 115 -25.64 21.94 16.07
N LEU A 116 -25.59 20.71 16.57
CA LEU A 116 -24.38 20.14 17.16
C LEU A 116 -23.83 19.07 16.22
N ILE A 117 -22.52 19.12 15.94
CA ILE A 117 -21.85 18.26 14.96
C ILE A 117 -20.63 17.61 15.62
N ASN A 118 -20.48 16.31 15.44
CA ASN A 118 -19.26 15.56 15.72
C ASN A 118 -18.58 15.20 14.39
N LEU A 119 -17.26 15.36 14.34
CA LEU A 119 -16.43 14.93 13.23
C LEU A 119 -15.53 13.80 13.69
N PHE A 120 -15.55 12.68 12.97
CA PHE A 120 -14.65 11.55 13.19
C PHE A 120 -13.77 11.38 11.96
N MET A 121 -12.47 11.60 12.12
CA MET A 121 -11.50 11.29 11.08
C MET A 121 -10.82 9.97 11.42
N VAL A 122 -10.91 8.99 10.53
CA VAL A 122 -10.34 7.66 10.74
C VAL A 122 -9.45 7.24 9.59
N THR A 123 -8.40 6.48 9.90
CA THR A 123 -7.51 5.81 8.93
C THR A 123 -8.20 4.59 8.32
N SER A 124 -7.52 3.96 7.36
CA SER A 124 -7.96 2.73 6.70
C SER A 124 -8.29 1.56 7.64
N ASP A 125 -7.62 1.49 8.79
CA ASP A 125 -7.81 0.50 9.86
C ASP A 125 -8.79 0.99 10.95
N LEU A 126 -9.58 2.03 10.66
CA LEU A 126 -10.62 2.60 11.52
C LEU A 126 -10.10 3.22 12.83
N ARG A 127 -8.81 3.54 12.91
CA ARG A 127 -8.23 4.25 14.05
C ARG A 127 -8.35 5.77 13.86
N PRO A 128 -8.49 6.56 14.94
CA PRO A 128 -8.52 8.02 14.83
C PRO A 128 -7.25 8.56 14.18
N VAL A 129 -7.40 9.49 13.24
CA VAL A 129 -6.26 10.26 12.71
C VAL A 129 -5.88 11.29 13.76
N ASN A 130 -4.61 11.32 14.16
CA ASN A 130 -4.12 12.23 15.20
C ASN A 130 -3.79 13.64 14.68
N ASP A 131 -4.14 13.93 13.42
CA ASP A 131 -3.93 15.22 12.80
C ASP A 131 -5.03 16.20 13.21
N ARG A 132 -4.63 17.43 13.55
CA ARG A 132 -5.58 18.52 13.73
C ARG A 132 -6.31 18.75 12.41
N VAL A 133 -7.64 18.75 12.46
CA VAL A 133 -8.45 19.27 11.36
C VAL A 133 -8.06 20.74 11.17
N LYS A 134 -7.41 21.06 10.04
CA LYS A 134 -7.04 22.44 9.68
C LYS A 134 -8.24 23.18 9.11
#